data_AF-A0A0Q9LHU1-F1
#
_entry.id   AF-A0A0Q9LHU1-F1
#
_cell.length_a   1.000
_cell.length_b   1.000
_cell.length_c   1.000
_cell.angle_alpha   90.00
_cell.angle_beta   90.00
_cell.angle_gamma   90.00
#
_symmetry.space_group_name_H-M   'P 1'
#
loop_
_entity.id
_entity.type
_entity.pdbx_description
1 polymer ?
#
loop_
_entity_poly.entity_id
_entity_poly.type
_entity_poly.pdbx_seq_one_letter_code
_entity_poly.pdbx_strand_id
1 'polypeptide(L)' 'MRVYNWNWLDLAKENGKELGVFVEEYFKNDKPTSLIQRFATVEEVADTVVFIASDKASAINGAAQRVEGGIIQSIL' A
#
# COMPACT_ATOMS: atom_id res chain seq x y z
N MET A 1 -19.61 1.92 -8.53
CA MET A 1 -18.22 2.02 -8.02
C MET A 1 -17.93 3.49 -7.82
N ARG A 2 -17.88 4.00 -6.57
CA ARG A 2 -17.54 5.42 -6.31
C ARG A 2 -16.10 5.64 -6.74
N VAL A 3 -15.89 6.47 -7.75
CA VAL A 3 -14.57 6.95 -8.13
C VAL A 3 -14.25 8.09 -7.16
N TYR A 4 -13.43 7.80 -6.14
CA TYR A 4 -12.99 8.82 -5.19
C TYR A 4 -12.06 9.82 -5.88
N ASN A 5 -12.14 11.08 -5.47
CA ASN A 5 -11.12 12.09 -5.74
C ASN A 5 -9.81 11.64 -5.07
N TRP A 6 -8.73 11.46 -5.82
CA TRP A 6 -7.46 10.85 -5.34
C TRP A 6 -6.56 11.82 -4.56
N ASN A 7 -7.10 12.97 -4.14
CA ASN A 7 -6.34 13.98 -3.42
C ASN A 7 -6.54 13.83 -1.90
N TRP A 8 -5.61 13.12 -1.25
CA TRP A 8 -5.62 12.92 0.21
C TRP A 8 -5.53 14.22 1.01
N LEU A 9 -4.90 15.26 0.46
CA LEU A 9 -4.86 16.58 1.09
C LEU A 9 -6.24 17.23 1.12
N ASP A 10 -7.03 17.09 0.06
CA ASP A 10 -8.38 17.63 0.01
C ASP A 10 -9.30 16.87 0.96
N LEU A 11 -9.20 15.53 0.98
CA LEU A 11 -9.98 14.69 1.90
C LEU A 11 -9.66 14.99 3.37
N ALA A 12 -8.38 15.18 3.72
CA ALA A 12 -7.98 15.56 5.07
C ALA A 12 -8.56 16.94 5.45
N LYS A 13 -8.49 17.93 4.54
CA LYS A 13 -9.07 19.27 4.73
C LYS A 13 -10.60 19.22 4.91
N GLU A 14 -11.30 18.45 4.08
CA GLU A 14 -12.76 18.26 4.18
C GLU A 14 -13.17 17.66 5.53
N ASN A 15 -12.32 16.80 6.10
CA ASN A 15 -12.52 16.19 7.41
C ASN A 15 -11.96 17.02 8.58
N GLY A 16 -11.40 18.21 8.30
CA GLY A 16 -10.83 19.09 9.32
C GLY A 16 -9.62 18.49 10.05
N LYS A 17 -8.89 17.58 9.42
CA LYS A 17 -7.75 16.85 10.02
C LYS A 17 -6.45 17.16 9.30
N GLU A 18 -5.36 17.06 10.05
CA GLU A 18 -4.02 17.01 9.46
C GLU A 18 -3.88 15.71 8.64
N LEU A 19 -3.11 15.75 7.54
CA LEU A 19 -3.02 14.64 6.61
C LEU A 19 -2.52 13.36 7.27
N GLY A 20 -1.47 13.45 8.10
CA GLY A 20 -0.92 12.32 8.83
C GLY A 20 -1.96 11.65 9.72
N VAL A 21 -2.67 12.44 10.52
CA VAL A 21 -3.75 11.95 11.39
C VAL A 21 -4.88 11.30 10.58
N PHE A 22 -5.31 11.95 9.48
CA PHE A 22 -6.35 11.42 8.61
C PHE A 22 -5.98 10.07 7.98
N VAL A 23 -4.74 9.95 7.51
CA VAL A 23 -4.23 8.70 6.92
C VAL A 23 -4.09 7.61 7.97
N GLU A 24 -3.59 7.93 9.17
CA GLU A 24 -3.49 6.96 10.26
C GLU A 24 -4.87 6.39 10.63
N GLU A 25 -5.87 7.24 10.77
CA GLU A 25 -7.24 6.81 11.04
C GLU A 25 -7.84 6.00 9.89
N TYR A 26 -7.58 6.37 8.64
CA TYR A 26 -8.02 5.61 7.48
C TYR A 26 -7.52 4.16 7.53
N PHE A 27 -6.25 3.94 7.86
CA PHE A 27 -5.73 2.57 7.99
C PHE A 27 -6.34 1.82 9.18
N LYS A 28 -6.53 2.50 10.32
CA LYS A 28 -7.15 1.88 11.50
C LYS A 28 -8.61 1.50 11.27
N ASN A 29 -9.37 2.35 10.59
CA ASN A 29 -10.83 2.23 10.51
C ASN A 29 -11.29 1.60 9.19
N ASP A 30 -10.74 2.03 8.05
CA ASP A 30 -11.17 1.60 6.71
C ASP A 30 -10.33 0.46 6.14
N LYS A 31 -9.05 0.36 6.52
CA LYS A 31 -8.11 -0.70 6.09
C LYS A 31 -7.51 -1.48 7.26
N PRO A 32 -8.33 -1.97 8.22
CA PRO A 32 -7.83 -2.64 9.42
C PRO A 32 -7.06 -3.93 9.11
N THR A 33 -7.21 -4.48 7.91
CA THR A 33 -6.50 -5.68 7.47
C THR A 33 -5.09 -5.41 6.95
N SER A 34 -4.72 -4.15 6.67
CA SER A 34 -3.34 -3.80 6.34
C SER A 34 -2.44 -4.09 7.53
N LEU A 35 -1.35 -4.82 7.33
CA LEU A 35 -0.42 -5.13 8.42
C LEU A 35 0.53 -3.97 8.71
N ILE A 36 0.97 -3.25 7.68
CA ILE A 36 1.92 -2.14 7.84
C ILE A 36 1.25 -0.83 8.28
N GLN A 37 -0.09 -0.73 8.18
CA GLN A 37 -0.89 0.41 8.68
C GLN A 37 -0.44 1.78 8.15
N ARG A 38 0.03 1.81 6.90
CA ARG A 38 0.40 3.01 6.15
C ARG A 38 0.39 2.70 4.66
N PHE A 39 0.52 3.74 3.83
CA PHE A 39 0.86 3.52 2.44
C PHE A 39 2.25 2.92 2.31
N ALA A 40 2.38 1.96 1.40
CA ALA A 40 3.70 1.58 0.88
C ALA A 40 4.29 2.77 0.13
N THR A 41 5.60 2.96 0.27
CA THR A 41 6.37 3.94 -0.48
C THR A 41 6.62 3.42 -1.90
N VAL A 42 6.94 4.33 -2.82
CA VAL A 42 7.31 3.96 -4.19
C VAL A 42 8.60 3.12 -4.17
N GLU A 43 9.52 3.47 -3.28
CA GLU A 43 10.80 2.81 -3.07
C GLU A 43 10.63 1.35 -2.64
N GLU A 44 9.71 1.05 -1.71
CA GLU A 44 9.43 -0.33 -1.30
C GLU A 44 8.95 -1.22 -2.47
N VAL A 45 8.17 -0.65 -3.40
CA VAL A 45 7.75 -1.35 -4.62
C VAL A 45 8.90 -1.47 -5.60
N ALA A 46 9.63 -0.38 -5.83
CA ALA A 46 10.75 -0.32 -6.76
C ALA A 46 11.88 -1.28 -6.36
N ASP A 47 12.25 -1.34 -5.09
CA ASP A 47 13.28 -2.24 -4.57
C ASP A 47 12.90 -3.70 -4.80
N THR A 48 11.63 -4.05 -4.62
CA THR A 48 11.13 -5.40 -4.93
C THR A 48 11.23 -5.71 -6.42
N VAL A 49 10.88 -4.77 -7.29
CA VAL A 49 11.02 -4.92 -8.74
C VAL A 49 12.48 -5.08 -9.15
N VAL A 50 13.38 -4.26 -8.60
CA VAL A 50 14.83 -4.34 -8.84
C VAL A 50 15.38 -5.70 -8.41
N PHE A 51 14.95 -6.21 -7.25
CA PHE A 51 15.32 -7.56 -6.81
C PHE A 51 14.85 -8.63 -7.80
N ILE A 52 13.58 -8.60 -8.20
CA ILE A 52 13.00 -9.56 -9.16
C ILE A 52 13.71 -9.51 -10.52
N ALA A 53 14.11 -8.33 -10.99
CA ALA A 53 14.80 -8.15 -12.25
C ALA A 53 16.27 -8.61 -12.24
N SER A 54 16.82 -8.94 -11.06
CA SER A 54 18.23 -9.30 -10.91
C SER A 54 18.48 -10.81 -11.01
N ASP A 55 19.74 -11.20 -11.27
CA ASP A 55 20.16 -12.62 -11.29
C ASP A 55 19.89 -13.35 -9.96
N LYS A 56 19.75 -12.61 -8.85
CA LYS A 56 19.46 -13.15 -7.52
C LYS A 56 18.06 -13.80 -7.46
N ALA A 57 17.16 -13.41 -8.34
CA ALA A 57 15.80 -13.94 -8.45
C ALA A 57 15.65 -15.00 -9.55
N SER A 58 16.75 -15.56 -10.08
CA SER A 58 16.76 -16.49 -11.23
C SER A 58 15.85 -17.72 -11.11
N ALA A 59 15.49 -18.14 -9.89
CA ALA A 59 14.55 -19.25 -9.66
C ALA A 59 13.08 -18.81 -9.51
N ILE A 60 12.78 -17.52 -9.50
CA ILE A 60 11.43 -16.97 -9.37
C ILE A 60 10.86 -16.75 -10.78
N ASN A 61 9.87 -17.55 -11.17
CA ASN A 61 9.16 -17.41 -12.43
C ASN A 61 7.67 -17.72 -12.26
N GLY A 62 6.82 -17.16 -13.14
CA GLY A 62 5.39 -17.45 -13.17
C GLY A 62 4.58 -17.03 -11.94
N ALA A 63 5.19 -16.29 -10.99
CA ALA A 63 4.57 -15.91 -9.73
C ALA A 63 4.02 -14.48 -9.76
N ALA A 64 2.88 -14.25 -9.09
CA ALA A 64 2.37 -12.92 -8.80
C ALA A 64 2.91 -12.44 -7.45
N GLN A 65 3.92 -11.57 -7.47
CA GLN A 65 4.53 -11.08 -6.23
C GLN A 65 3.66 -9.99 -5.57
N ARG A 66 3.29 -10.20 -4.31
CA ARG A 66 2.53 -9.21 -3.53
C ARG A 66 3.46 -8.21 -2.87
N VAL A 67 3.21 -6.92 -3.09
CA VAL A 67 3.92 -5.78 -2.46
C VAL A 67 2.90 -4.73 -2.02
N GLU A 68 2.05 -5.09 -1.07
CA GLU A 68 0.86 -4.30 -0.71
C GLU A 68 0.72 -4.00 0.80
N GLY A 69 1.63 -4.54 1.63
CA GLY A 69 1.61 -4.30 3.07
C GLY A 69 0.70 -5.21 3.91
N GLY A 70 0.28 -6.35 3.36
CA GLY A 70 -0.48 -7.40 4.03
C GLY A 70 -2.00 -7.21 4.05
N ILE A 71 -2.55 -6.30 3.23
CA ILE A 71 -3.98 -6.02 3.12
C ILE A 71 -4.80 -7.22 2.66
N ILE A 72 -4.22 -8.12 1.85
CA ILE A 72 -4.89 -9.34 1.36
C ILE A 72 -4.67 -10.47 2.39
N GLN A 73 -5.75 -10.81 3.10
CA GLN A 73 -5.74 -11.89 4.09
C GLN A 73 -5.92 -13.27 3.43
N SER A 74 -4.91 -13.71 2.69
CA SER A 74 -4.87 -15.07 2.15
C SER A 74 -3.44 -15.60 2.15
N ILE A 75 -3.32 -16.88 2.45
CA ILE A 75 -2.16 -17.70 2.08
C ILE A 75 -2.23 -17.98 0.57
N LEU A 76 -1.07 -17.94 -0.10
CA LEU A 76 -0.86 -18.30 -1.51
C LEU A 76 -0.50 -19.78 -1.63
#